data_AF-A0A4R2IGM1-F1
#
_entry.id   AF-A0A4R2IGM1-F1
#
_cell.length_a   1.000
_cell.length_b   1.000
_cell.length_c   1.000
_cell.angle_alpha   90.00
_cell.angle_beta   90.00
_cell.angle_gamma   90.00
#
_symmetry.space_group_name_H-M   'P 1'
#
loop_
_entity.id
_entity.type
_entity.pdbx_description
1 polymer ?
#
loop_
_entity_poly.entity_id
_entity_poly.type
_entity_poly.pdbx_seq_one_letter_code
_entity_poly.pdbx_strand_id
1 'polypeptide(L)'
;MPQAASLRFPMMAAIAAAVCAAFTGVPAKAAPVEVLSPWQAARVDIVVDVDGKPACSLRGDVGGDAARSVLCRFELVPGPHALHAHGEYVLRGDGGKGRTRKGEQAIALLDFAPVSALLAGTGRPFGERVAAFIKAARAFAREHDVAVYLEAGKPAGPAELDRARQRVGYDLPADFLSMQRAVGAITIGDHSMTPADRLRDAYSAMLEDWGTSAEAMQRDYSPKMQELLKSSTLLFTEVGDGLGGLLYRPPPTKACGAGGIYYWTSQEGGDENLSANGACPDFAGAFRWLVEAFVIADLADSLADEHGSVLVDTSTGTQTLALDLADGDAFGVGLARRWQSPH
;
A
#
# COMPACT_ATOMS: atom_id res chain seq x y z
N MET A 1 57.18 26.74 -6.38
CA MET A 1 56.81 25.33 -6.67
C MET A 1 56.42 24.66 -5.36
N PRO A 2 55.30 23.94 -5.21
CA PRO A 2 54.04 23.89 -6.00
C PRO A 2 52.86 24.49 -5.19
N GLN A 3 52.11 25.48 -5.69
CA GLN A 3 50.79 25.35 -6.37
C GLN A 3 49.87 24.22 -5.84
N ALA A 4 48.92 24.60 -4.99
CA ALA A 4 47.77 23.79 -4.62
C ALA A 4 46.79 23.74 -5.80
N ALA A 5 46.59 22.53 -6.33
CA ALA A 5 45.69 22.26 -7.44
C ALA A 5 44.23 22.28 -6.95
N SER A 6 43.43 23.16 -7.55
CA SER A 6 41.97 23.13 -7.48
C SER A 6 41.44 21.89 -8.19
N LEU A 7 40.97 20.90 -7.44
CA LEU A 7 40.20 19.79 -7.98
C LEU A 7 38.75 20.26 -8.20
N ARG A 8 38.48 20.66 -9.45
CA ARG A 8 37.13 20.80 -9.99
C ARG A 8 36.52 19.40 -10.10
N PHE A 9 35.47 19.11 -9.36
CA PHE A 9 34.63 17.96 -9.60
C PHE A 9 33.79 18.22 -10.86
N PRO A 10 33.91 17.41 -11.93
CA PRO A 10 32.98 17.50 -13.03
C PRO A 10 31.64 16.87 -12.61
N MET A 11 30.57 17.63 -12.82
CA MET A 11 29.21 17.14 -12.98
C MET A 11 29.23 15.87 -13.85
N MET A 12 28.95 14.71 -13.24
CA MET A 12 28.44 13.56 -13.99
C MET A 12 26.93 13.54 -13.80
N ALA A 13 26.26 14.36 -14.62
CA ALA A 13 24.90 14.07 -15.05
C ALA A 13 25.00 12.88 -16.03
N ALA A 14 24.89 11.66 -15.49
CA ALA A 14 24.77 10.46 -16.30
C ALA A 14 23.28 10.15 -16.48
N ILE A 15 22.83 10.44 -17.70
CA ILE A 15 21.56 10.11 -18.31
C ILE A 15 21.18 8.65 -18.03
N ALA A 16 20.19 8.43 -17.17
CA ALA A 16 19.43 7.18 -17.07
C ALA A 16 18.01 7.44 -17.58
N ALA A 17 17.91 7.76 -18.87
CA ALA A 17 16.64 7.80 -19.58
C ALA A 17 16.62 6.69 -20.63
N ALA A 18 15.45 6.05 -20.73
CA ALA A 18 15.00 5.15 -21.79
C ALA A 18 15.34 3.65 -21.67
N VAL A 19 14.45 2.93 -20.98
CA VAL A 19 13.89 1.68 -21.51
C VAL A 19 12.36 1.71 -21.44
N CYS A 20 11.77 2.08 -22.57
CA CYS A 20 10.52 1.62 -23.21
C CYS A 20 9.26 1.31 -22.38
N ALA A 21 8.16 1.99 -22.75
CA ALA A 21 7.15 1.36 -23.62
C ALA A 21 6.23 2.42 -24.27
N ALA A 22 6.19 2.41 -25.60
CA ALA A 22 5.15 3.06 -26.37
C ALA A 22 3.84 2.29 -26.17
N PHE A 23 3.16 2.55 -25.06
CA PHE A 23 1.75 2.22 -24.92
C PHE A 23 0.95 3.27 -25.70
N THR A 24 0.02 2.81 -26.52
CA THR A 24 -0.93 3.64 -27.25
C THR A 24 -1.76 4.48 -26.28
N GLY A 25 -1.27 5.69 -25.98
CA GLY A 25 -1.99 6.97 -26.05
C GLY A 25 -3.35 7.10 -25.40
N VAL A 26 -3.69 6.37 -24.33
CA VAL A 26 -4.71 6.87 -23.41
C VAL A 26 -4.04 8.01 -22.63
N PRO A 27 -4.51 9.26 -22.72
CA PRO A 27 -3.96 10.34 -21.91
C PRO A 27 -4.05 9.90 -20.45
N ALA A 28 -2.89 9.90 -19.80
CA ALA A 28 -2.78 9.48 -18.41
C ALA A 28 -3.68 10.42 -17.59
N LYS A 29 -4.79 9.87 -17.07
CA LYS A 29 -5.81 10.67 -16.39
C LYS A 29 -5.21 11.21 -15.10
N ALA A 30 -5.36 12.50 -14.86
CA ALA A 30 -4.92 13.09 -13.60
C ALA A 30 -5.69 12.45 -12.43
N ALA A 31 -4.97 12.11 -11.37
CA ALA A 31 -5.52 11.54 -10.15
C ALA A 31 -5.83 12.67 -9.16
N PRO A 32 -7.04 12.69 -8.56
CA PRO A 32 -7.35 13.65 -7.52
C PRO A 32 -6.54 13.34 -6.25
N VAL A 33 -6.03 14.40 -5.62
CA VAL A 33 -5.36 14.36 -4.33
C VAL A 33 -6.18 15.15 -3.33
N GLU A 34 -6.45 14.57 -2.17
CA GLU A 34 -7.06 15.23 -1.03
C GLU A 34 -6.02 15.37 0.10
N VAL A 35 -5.82 16.60 0.59
CA VAL A 35 -4.96 16.86 1.75
C VAL A 35 -5.84 17.03 2.97
N LEU A 36 -5.70 16.12 3.93
CA LEU A 36 -6.39 16.13 5.20
C LEU A 36 -5.71 17.06 6.19
N SER A 37 -6.50 17.57 7.13
CA SER A 37 -6.04 18.36 8.25
C SER A 37 -5.04 17.58 9.13
N PRO A 38 -4.10 18.28 9.80
CA PRO A 38 -3.19 17.64 10.73
C PRO A 38 -3.94 17.08 11.94
N TRP A 39 -3.26 16.19 12.66
CA TRP A 39 -3.78 15.61 13.91
C TRP A 39 -3.67 16.57 15.07
N GLN A 40 -2.61 17.38 15.05
CA GLN A 40 -2.36 18.41 16.05
C GLN A 40 -3.35 19.56 15.83
N ALA A 41 -3.90 20.09 16.92
CA ALA A 41 -4.71 21.30 16.86
C ALA A 41 -3.83 22.47 16.40
N ALA A 42 -4.18 23.05 15.25
CA ALA A 42 -3.35 24.06 14.60
C ALA A 42 -4.20 25.08 13.86
N ARG A 43 -3.69 26.31 13.77
CA ARG A 43 -4.13 27.25 12.72
C ARG A 43 -3.17 27.12 11.55
N VAL A 44 -3.69 26.91 10.35
CA VAL A 44 -2.89 26.68 9.14
C VAL A 44 -3.22 27.75 8.10
N ASP A 45 -2.20 28.35 7.49
CA ASP A 45 -2.27 29.17 6.28
C ASP A 45 -1.04 28.85 5.40
N ILE A 46 -1.15 27.76 4.63
CA ILE A 46 -0.08 27.22 3.80
C ILE A 46 -0.57 27.14 2.36
N VAL A 47 0.27 27.55 1.41
CA VAL A 47 0.05 27.35 -0.02
C VAL A 47 0.92 26.19 -0.48
N VAL A 48 0.34 25.31 -1.29
CA VAL A 48 1.05 24.20 -1.92
C VAL A 48 1.12 24.47 -3.41
N ASP A 49 2.33 24.57 -3.93
CA ASP A 49 2.62 24.59 -5.36
C ASP A 49 3.02 23.19 -5.83
N VAL A 50 2.60 22.81 -7.04
CA VAL A 50 3.07 21.62 -7.76
C VAL A 50 3.85 22.10 -8.97
N ASP A 51 5.13 21.72 -9.07
CA ASP A 51 6.04 22.11 -10.15
C ASP A 51 6.08 23.63 -10.39
N GLY A 52 6.06 24.39 -9.29
CA GLY A 52 6.10 25.86 -9.30
C GLY A 52 4.78 26.53 -9.70
N LYS A 53 3.67 25.78 -9.77
CA LYS A 53 2.33 26.32 -10.02
C LYS A 53 1.46 26.15 -8.77
N PRO A 54 0.71 27.19 -8.35
CA PRO A 54 -0.23 27.06 -7.24
C PRO A 54 -1.24 25.95 -7.50
N ALA A 55 -1.24 24.94 -6.64
CA ALA A 55 -2.14 23.80 -6.72
C ALA A 55 -3.29 23.94 -5.72
N CYS A 56 -2.99 24.30 -4.48
CA CYS A 56 -4.02 24.50 -3.46
C CYS A 56 -3.57 25.41 -2.31
N SER A 57 -4.51 25.81 -1.44
CA SER A 57 -4.22 26.51 -0.18
C SER A 57 -4.91 25.80 0.98
N LEU A 58 -4.14 25.49 2.01
CA LEU A 58 -4.54 24.87 3.27
C LEU A 58 -4.83 26.00 4.26
N ARG A 59 -6.10 26.30 4.50
CA ARG A 59 -6.52 27.39 5.41
C ARG A 59 -7.57 26.92 6.40
N GLY A 60 -7.31 27.16 7.69
CA GLY A 60 -8.32 26.94 8.72
C GLY A 60 -7.76 26.86 10.13
N ASP A 61 -8.68 26.95 11.10
CA ASP A 61 -8.44 26.55 12.47
C ASP A 61 -8.90 25.09 12.65
N VAL A 62 -7.94 24.20 12.87
CA VAL A 62 -8.16 22.77 13.07
C VAL A 62 -8.20 22.49 14.57
N GLY A 63 -9.36 22.03 15.06
CA GLY A 63 -9.53 21.55 16.43
C GLY A 63 -9.22 20.05 16.53
N GLY A 64 -8.93 19.56 17.74
CA GLY A 64 -8.60 18.14 17.96
C GLY A 64 -9.65 17.15 17.44
N ASP A 65 -10.94 17.52 17.48
CA ASP A 65 -12.04 16.69 16.96
C ASP A 65 -12.26 16.82 15.44
N ALA A 66 -11.59 17.77 14.77
CA ALA A 66 -11.67 18.01 13.33
C ALA A 66 -10.54 17.34 12.53
N ALA A 67 -9.67 16.57 13.21
CA ALA A 67 -8.67 15.73 12.58
C ALA A 67 -9.38 14.85 11.53
N ARG A 68 -8.98 14.96 10.25
CA ARG A 68 -9.52 14.29 9.05
C ARG A 68 -10.46 15.12 8.14
N SER A 69 -10.64 16.42 8.37
CA SER A 69 -11.31 17.25 7.36
C SER A 69 -10.40 17.47 6.13
N VAL A 70 -10.96 17.42 4.93
CA VAL A 70 -10.22 17.74 3.70
C VAL A 70 -9.99 19.25 3.65
N LEU A 71 -8.73 19.68 3.76
CA LEU A 71 -8.32 21.08 3.71
C LEU A 71 -8.18 21.58 2.27
N CYS A 72 -7.70 20.74 1.36
CA CYS A 72 -7.59 21.09 -0.03
C CYS A 72 -7.70 19.88 -0.97
N ARG A 73 -7.97 20.18 -2.24
CA ARG A 73 -7.97 19.20 -3.33
C ARG A 73 -7.17 19.76 -4.50
N PHE A 74 -6.42 18.91 -5.18
CA PHE A 74 -5.78 19.21 -6.45
C PHE A 74 -5.66 17.95 -7.31
N GLU A 75 -5.17 18.07 -8.53
CA GLU A 75 -4.97 16.95 -9.43
C GLU A 75 -3.48 16.77 -9.73
N LEU A 76 -3.03 15.52 -9.76
CA LEU A 76 -1.68 15.14 -10.19
C LEU A 76 -1.77 14.35 -11.48
N VAL A 77 -0.98 14.76 -12.47
CA VAL A 77 -0.73 13.90 -13.63
C VAL A 77 0.23 12.78 -13.22
N PRO A 78 0.26 11.64 -13.92
CA PRO A 78 1.19 10.58 -13.56
C PRO A 78 2.66 10.98 -13.78
N GLY A 79 3.51 10.64 -12.82
CA GLY A 79 4.95 10.94 -12.82
C GLY A 79 5.45 11.63 -11.55
N PRO A 80 6.78 11.84 -11.44
CA PRO A 80 7.37 12.54 -10.31
C PRO A 80 7.05 14.04 -10.35
N HIS A 81 6.83 14.62 -9.18
CA HIS A 81 6.53 16.04 -9.01
C HIS A 81 7.33 16.67 -7.88
N ALA A 82 7.54 17.97 -7.95
CA ALA A 82 8.04 18.76 -6.82
C ALA A 82 6.88 19.51 -6.17
N LEU A 83 6.61 19.23 -4.90
CA LEU A 83 5.72 20.03 -4.09
C LEU A 83 6.52 21.12 -3.37
N HIS A 84 5.99 22.33 -3.35
CA HIS A 84 6.54 23.43 -2.57
C HIS A 84 5.47 23.98 -1.63
N ALA A 85 5.63 23.71 -0.34
CA ALA A 85 4.75 24.20 0.71
C ALA A 85 5.36 25.47 1.31
N HIS A 86 4.61 26.58 1.33
CA HIS A 86 5.07 27.83 1.93
C HIS A 86 3.94 28.55 2.65
N GLY A 87 4.27 29.25 3.74
CA GLY A 87 3.28 29.95 4.55
C GLY A 87 3.59 29.90 6.03
N GLU A 88 2.55 29.82 6.85
CA GLU A 88 2.67 29.76 8.30
C GLU A 88 1.63 28.84 8.96
N TYR A 89 2.00 28.29 10.12
CA TYR A 89 1.08 27.57 10.99
C TYR A 89 1.34 27.89 12.46
N VAL A 90 0.32 27.69 13.30
CA VAL A 90 0.39 27.88 14.74
C VAL A 90 -0.04 26.60 15.45
N LEU A 91 0.92 25.89 16.05
CA LEU A 91 0.64 24.70 16.86
C LEU A 91 0.11 25.13 18.22
N ARG A 92 -1.01 24.55 18.66
CA ARG A 92 -1.60 24.83 19.98
C ARG A 92 -1.07 23.82 21.00
N GLY A 93 -0.29 24.28 21.99
CA GLY A 93 0.14 23.45 23.12
C GLY A 93 -0.85 23.46 24.30
N ASP A 94 -0.60 22.60 25.30
CA ASP A 94 -1.45 22.34 26.48
C ASP A 94 -1.69 23.51 27.45
N GLY A 95 -1.33 24.74 27.07
CA GLY A 95 -1.56 25.96 27.83
C GLY A 95 -2.17 27.10 27.02
N GLY A 96 -2.69 26.83 25.82
CA GLY A 96 -3.32 27.83 24.94
C GLY A 96 -2.35 28.83 24.28
N LYS A 97 -1.06 28.81 24.64
CA LYS A 97 -0.02 29.57 23.93
C LYS A 97 0.42 28.82 22.69
N GLY A 98 0.03 29.34 21.53
CA GLY A 98 0.44 28.79 20.24
C GLY A 98 1.87 29.16 19.88
N ARG A 99 2.57 28.28 19.15
CA ARG A 99 3.87 28.56 18.56
C ARG A 99 3.73 28.76 17.05
N THR A 100 4.00 29.96 16.58
CA THR A 100 3.99 30.27 15.14
C THR A 100 5.26 29.74 14.47
N ARG A 101 5.09 29.13 13.30
CA ARG A 101 6.14 28.71 12.38
C ARG A 101 5.84 29.30 11.03
N LYS A 102 6.86 29.85 10.36
CA LYS A 102 6.74 30.44 9.03
C LYS A 102 7.95 30.04 8.20
N GLY A 103 7.72 29.65 6.97
CA GLY A 103 8.80 29.23 6.08
C GLY A 103 8.28 28.63 4.78
N GLU A 104 9.18 27.91 4.14
CA GLU A 104 8.93 27.17 2.92
C GLU A 104 9.69 25.84 2.96
N GLN A 105 9.16 24.82 2.27
CA GLN A 105 9.75 23.50 2.18
C GLN A 105 9.43 22.88 0.83
N ALA A 106 10.46 22.33 0.18
CA ALA A 106 10.30 21.49 -0.99
C ALA A 106 10.16 20.02 -0.54
N ILE A 107 9.22 19.31 -1.15
CA ILE A 107 8.91 17.91 -0.87
C ILE A 107 8.88 17.19 -2.23
N ALA A 108 9.70 16.14 -2.38
CA ALA A 108 9.64 15.32 -3.57
C ALA A 108 8.41 14.41 -3.50
N LEU A 109 7.62 14.39 -4.57
CA LEU A 109 6.49 13.48 -4.72
C LEU A 109 6.82 12.47 -5.79
N LEU A 110 6.89 11.21 -5.39
CA LEU A 110 7.21 10.07 -6.24
C LEU A 110 5.93 9.31 -6.56
N ASP A 111 5.74 8.97 -7.83
CA ASP A 111 4.54 8.27 -8.29
C ASP A 111 4.84 6.80 -8.61
N PHE A 112 4.16 5.91 -7.90
CA PHE A 112 4.27 4.46 -8.02
C PHE A 112 3.36 3.88 -9.11
N ALA A 113 2.49 4.69 -9.73
CA ALA A 113 1.55 4.27 -10.77
C ALA A 113 2.18 3.45 -11.92
N PRO A 114 3.38 3.78 -12.44
CA PRO A 114 4.01 2.97 -13.49
C PRO A 114 4.31 1.53 -13.04
N VAL A 115 4.54 1.32 -11.73
CA VAL A 115 4.82 0.02 -11.14
C VAL A 115 3.51 -0.72 -10.85
N SER A 116 2.57 -0.10 -10.13
CA SER A 116 1.31 -0.74 -9.72
C SER A 116 0.36 -1.00 -10.89
N ALA A 117 0.39 -0.19 -11.96
CA ALA A 117 -0.40 -0.41 -13.16
C ALA A 117 -0.10 -1.76 -13.85
N LEU A 118 1.08 -2.36 -13.59
CA LEU A 118 1.42 -3.70 -14.08
C LEU A 118 0.43 -4.76 -13.57
N LEU A 119 -0.15 -4.56 -12.38
CA LEU A 119 -1.15 -5.45 -11.80
C LEU A 119 -2.55 -5.23 -12.38
N ALA A 120 -2.85 -4.04 -12.91
CA ALA A 120 -4.18 -3.69 -13.42
C ALA A 120 -4.43 -4.13 -14.87
N GLY A 121 -3.37 -4.33 -15.67
CA GLY A 121 -3.50 -4.67 -17.10
C GLY A 121 -4.20 -6.02 -17.33
N THR A 122 -5.00 -6.17 -18.39
CA THR A 122 -5.73 -7.43 -18.70
C THR A 122 -5.08 -8.26 -19.81
N GLY A 123 -4.03 -7.74 -20.45
CA GLY A 123 -3.40 -8.38 -21.61
C GLY A 123 -2.42 -9.52 -21.32
N ARG A 124 -2.22 -9.90 -20.05
CA ARG A 124 -1.31 -10.97 -19.63
C ARG A 124 -1.90 -11.79 -18.47
N PRO A 125 -1.55 -13.09 -18.36
CA PRO A 125 -1.88 -13.89 -17.17
C PRO A 125 -1.45 -13.18 -15.89
N PHE A 126 -2.24 -13.30 -14.82
CA PHE A 126 -1.98 -12.57 -13.57
C PHE A 126 -0.60 -12.86 -12.98
N GLY A 127 -0.14 -14.12 -13.01
CA GLY A 127 1.21 -14.45 -12.52
C GLY A 127 2.35 -13.75 -13.26
N GLU A 128 2.22 -13.54 -14.57
CA GLU A 128 3.21 -12.77 -15.34
C GLU A 128 3.19 -11.28 -14.98
N ARG A 129 2.00 -10.75 -14.67
CA ARG A 129 1.84 -9.38 -14.16
C ARG A 129 2.52 -9.21 -12.81
N VAL A 130 2.33 -10.16 -11.89
CA VAL A 130 3.00 -10.17 -10.58
C VAL A 130 4.53 -10.29 -10.74
N ALA A 131 5.02 -11.14 -11.64
CA ALA A 131 6.45 -11.25 -11.92
C ALA A 131 7.06 -9.92 -12.41
N ALA A 132 6.36 -9.23 -13.32
CA ALA A 132 6.78 -7.92 -13.80
C ALA A 132 6.73 -6.86 -12.68
N PHE A 133 5.68 -6.87 -11.86
CA PHE A 133 5.51 -6.00 -10.70
C PHE A 133 6.66 -6.16 -9.70
N ILE A 134 7.01 -7.38 -9.27
CA ILE A 134 8.11 -7.62 -8.32
C ILE A 134 9.42 -7.04 -8.85
N LYS A 135 9.72 -7.25 -10.13
CA LYS A 135 10.93 -6.70 -10.76
C LYS A 135 10.92 -5.18 -10.77
N ALA A 136 9.78 -4.56 -11.10
CA ALA A 136 9.63 -3.11 -11.19
C ALA A 136 9.66 -2.45 -9.80
N ALA A 137 8.99 -3.01 -8.80
CA ALA A 137 9.03 -2.53 -7.41
C ALA A 137 10.45 -2.55 -6.84
N ARG A 138 11.19 -3.65 -7.06
CA ARG A 138 12.62 -3.74 -6.70
C ARG A 138 13.51 -2.75 -7.44
N ALA A 139 13.17 -2.40 -8.68
CA ALA A 139 13.91 -1.40 -9.45
C ALA A 139 13.64 0.01 -8.91
N PHE A 140 12.37 0.33 -8.65
CA PHE A 140 11.95 1.58 -8.01
C PHE A 140 12.64 1.79 -6.67
N ALA A 141 12.62 0.78 -5.78
CA ALA A 141 13.27 0.88 -4.47
C ALA A 141 14.78 1.14 -4.58
N ARG A 142 15.47 0.46 -5.52
CA ARG A 142 16.90 0.72 -5.79
C ARG A 142 17.17 2.09 -6.38
N GLU A 143 16.29 2.61 -7.23
CA GLU A 143 16.42 3.94 -7.84
C GLU A 143 16.33 5.05 -6.78
N HIS A 144 15.51 4.82 -5.76
CA HIS A 144 15.26 5.79 -4.68
C HIS A 144 16.00 5.47 -3.37
N ASP A 145 16.94 4.52 -3.40
CA ASP A 145 17.76 4.13 -2.23
C ASP A 145 16.93 3.82 -0.97
N VAL A 146 15.85 3.06 -1.15
CA VAL A 146 15.00 2.54 -0.06
C VAL A 146 14.90 1.03 -0.10
N ALA A 147 14.64 0.41 1.06
CA ALA A 147 14.40 -1.02 1.12
C ALA A 147 13.03 -1.38 0.52
N VAL A 148 12.94 -2.57 -0.09
CA VAL A 148 11.65 -3.21 -0.39
C VAL A 148 11.77 -4.69 -0.12
N TYR A 149 10.98 -5.19 0.81
CA TYR A 149 11.06 -6.58 1.27
C TYR A 149 10.14 -7.51 0.47
N LEU A 150 10.07 -7.35 -0.86
CA LEU A 150 9.17 -8.13 -1.72
C LEU A 150 9.95 -9.23 -2.45
N GLU A 151 9.63 -10.50 -2.24
CA GLU A 151 10.29 -11.63 -2.90
C GLU A 151 9.35 -12.63 -3.58
N ALA A 152 9.82 -13.19 -4.70
CA ALA A 152 9.15 -14.30 -5.35
C ALA A 152 9.55 -15.62 -4.67
N GLY A 153 8.57 -16.50 -4.50
CA GLY A 153 8.80 -17.85 -4.00
C GLY A 153 9.18 -18.84 -5.09
N LYS A 154 9.15 -20.13 -4.72
CA LYS A 154 9.34 -21.22 -5.67
C LYS A 154 8.05 -21.42 -6.49
N PRO A 155 8.10 -21.34 -7.83
CA PRO A 155 6.94 -21.63 -8.66
C PRO A 155 6.41 -23.05 -8.45
N ALA A 156 5.08 -23.17 -8.33
CA ALA A 156 4.38 -24.43 -8.13
C ALA A 156 4.09 -25.14 -9.46
N GLY A 157 4.37 -26.45 -9.52
CA GLY A 157 4.08 -27.27 -10.70
C GLY A 157 2.59 -27.62 -10.83
N PRO A 158 2.11 -28.02 -12.02
CA PRO A 158 0.70 -28.40 -12.22
C PRO A 158 0.19 -29.45 -11.21
N ALA A 159 0.96 -30.52 -11.00
CA ALA A 159 0.59 -31.60 -10.08
C ALA A 159 0.52 -31.13 -8.61
N GLU A 160 1.29 -30.11 -8.23
CA GLU A 160 1.26 -29.55 -6.87
C GLU A 160 -0.01 -28.73 -6.64
N LEU A 161 -0.42 -27.96 -7.64
CA LEU A 161 -1.65 -27.18 -7.62
C LEU A 161 -2.90 -28.04 -7.67
N ASP A 162 -2.86 -29.15 -8.41
CA ASP A 162 -3.94 -30.14 -8.41
C ASP A 162 -4.08 -30.80 -7.03
N ARG A 163 -2.96 -31.14 -6.39
CA ARG A 163 -2.97 -31.64 -4.99
C ARG A 163 -3.49 -30.58 -4.02
N ALA A 164 -3.15 -29.31 -4.21
CA ALA A 164 -3.68 -28.22 -3.39
C ALA A 164 -5.21 -28.12 -3.50
N ARG A 165 -5.75 -28.17 -4.73
CA ARG A 165 -7.20 -28.19 -4.97
C ARG A 165 -7.86 -29.38 -4.29
N GLN A 166 -7.26 -30.57 -4.39
CA GLN A 166 -7.77 -31.78 -3.73
C GLN A 166 -7.77 -31.67 -2.20
N ARG A 167 -6.73 -31.06 -1.60
CA ARG A 167 -6.65 -30.85 -0.15
C ARG A 167 -7.74 -29.92 0.36
N VAL A 168 -7.99 -28.79 -0.32
CA VAL A 168 -9.01 -27.83 0.11
C VAL A 168 -10.44 -28.26 -0.27
N GLY A 169 -10.58 -29.12 -1.29
CA GLY A 169 -11.88 -29.69 -1.70
C GLY A 169 -12.74 -28.80 -2.60
N TYR A 170 -12.20 -27.71 -3.13
CA TYR A 170 -12.90 -26.77 -4.02
C TYR A 170 -11.93 -26.03 -4.95
N ASP A 171 -12.47 -25.33 -5.94
CA ASP A 171 -11.67 -24.54 -6.87
C ASP A 171 -11.07 -23.29 -6.21
N LEU A 172 -9.75 -23.17 -6.33
CA LEU A 172 -8.99 -21.98 -5.95
C LEU A 172 -9.10 -20.89 -7.03
N PRO A 173 -8.93 -19.60 -6.68
CA PRO A 173 -9.02 -18.51 -7.65
C PRO A 173 -8.01 -18.69 -8.79
N ALA A 174 -8.48 -18.49 -10.04
CA ALA A 174 -7.64 -18.69 -11.23
C ALA A 174 -6.39 -17.81 -11.23
N ASP A 175 -6.53 -16.55 -10.79
CA ASP A 175 -5.40 -15.61 -10.68
C ASP A 175 -4.42 -16.00 -9.58
N PHE A 176 -4.89 -16.54 -8.44
CA PHE A 176 -4.01 -17.10 -7.40
C PHE A 176 -3.21 -18.28 -7.93
N LEU A 177 -3.86 -19.21 -8.65
CA LEU A 177 -3.16 -20.32 -9.31
C LEU A 177 -2.17 -19.83 -10.38
N SER A 178 -2.54 -18.80 -11.15
CA SER A 178 -1.65 -18.18 -12.13
C SER A 178 -0.40 -17.60 -11.46
N MET A 179 -0.56 -16.90 -10.33
CA MET A 179 0.53 -16.37 -9.53
C MET A 179 1.44 -17.48 -8.99
N GLN A 180 0.87 -18.50 -8.36
CA GLN A 180 1.63 -19.63 -7.82
C GLN A 180 2.47 -20.34 -8.90
N ARG A 181 1.97 -20.46 -10.13
CA ARG A 181 2.73 -21.04 -11.26
C ARG A 181 3.87 -20.16 -11.75
N ALA A 182 3.73 -18.84 -11.68
CA ALA A 182 4.69 -17.91 -12.28
C ALA A 182 5.77 -17.49 -11.28
N VAL A 183 5.39 -17.20 -10.04
CA VAL A 183 6.25 -16.61 -9.01
C VAL A 183 6.18 -17.34 -7.66
N GLY A 184 5.37 -18.39 -7.54
CA GLY A 184 5.18 -19.08 -6.27
C GLY A 184 4.44 -18.25 -5.22
N ALA A 185 4.57 -18.66 -3.95
CA ALA A 185 4.16 -17.87 -2.80
C ALA A 185 5.14 -16.74 -2.57
N ILE A 186 4.69 -15.51 -2.80
CA ILE A 186 5.50 -14.32 -2.55
C ILE A 186 5.62 -14.04 -1.04
N THR A 187 6.71 -13.40 -0.64
CA THR A 187 6.93 -12.85 0.70
C THR A 187 7.00 -11.33 0.62
N ILE A 188 6.47 -10.67 1.65
CA ILE A 188 6.52 -9.22 1.85
C ILE A 188 7.00 -9.01 3.30
N GLY A 189 8.29 -8.75 3.50
CA GLY A 189 8.89 -8.81 4.83
C GLY A 189 8.67 -10.19 5.45
N ASP A 190 8.07 -10.20 6.64
CA ASP A 190 7.68 -11.42 7.35
C ASP A 190 6.29 -11.95 6.93
N HIS A 191 5.52 -11.17 6.16
CA HIS A 191 4.23 -11.60 5.62
C HIS A 191 4.42 -12.51 4.41
N SER A 192 3.47 -13.42 4.16
CA SER A 192 3.62 -14.36 3.06
C SER A 192 2.30 -14.86 2.48
N MET A 193 2.29 -15.11 1.18
CA MET A 193 1.25 -15.90 0.55
C MET A 193 1.38 -17.37 0.96
N THR A 194 0.26 -18.08 1.12
CA THR A 194 0.29 -19.52 1.43
C THR A 194 0.83 -20.29 0.23
N PRO A 195 1.92 -21.06 0.37
CA PRO A 195 2.46 -21.86 -0.73
C PRO A 195 1.53 -23.03 -1.05
N ALA A 196 1.59 -23.48 -2.31
CA ALA A 196 0.67 -24.47 -2.83
C ALA A 196 0.62 -25.74 -1.97
N ASP A 197 1.77 -26.25 -1.54
CA ASP A 197 1.92 -27.44 -0.69
C ASP A 197 1.32 -27.33 0.73
N ARG A 198 1.19 -26.11 1.28
CA ARG A 198 0.60 -25.85 2.60
C ARG A 198 -0.88 -25.49 2.57
N LEU A 199 -1.47 -25.26 1.39
CA LEU A 199 -2.90 -24.96 1.27
C LEU A 199 -3.76 -26.08 1.88
N ARG A 200 -4.64 -25.64 2.78
CA ARG A 200 -5.61 -26.43 3.55
C ARG A 200 -6.76 -25.52 3.99
N ASP A 201 -7.74 -26.06 4.69
CA ASP A 201 -8.80 -25.23 5.26
C ASP A 201 -8.24 -24.24 6.30
N ALA A 202 -8.85 -23.06 6.44
CA ALA A 202 -8.32 -22.01 7.29
C ALA A 202 -8.29 -22.41 8.78
N TYR A 203 -9.22 -23.25 9.22
CA TYR A 203 -9.24 -23.73 10.61
C TYR A 203 -7.98 -24.56 10.91
N SER A 204 -7.63 -25.51 10.05
CA SER A 204 -6.41 -26.31 10.17
C SER A 204 -5.15 -25.45 10.01
N ALA A 205 -5.15 -24.48 9.09
CA ALA A 205 -4.02 -23.55 8.94
C ALA A 205 -3.79 -22.72 10.21
N MET A 206 -4.84 -22.25 10.88
CA MET A 206 -4.70 -21.51 12.14
C MET A 206 -4.13 -22.39 13.27
N LEU A 207 -4.53 -23.66 13.34
CA LEU A 207 -3.98 -24.58 14.32
C LEU A 207 -2.51 -24.91 14.08
N GLU A 208 -2.15 -25.24 12.83
CA GLU A 208 -0.85 -25.80 12.50
C GLU A 208 0.19 -24.73 12.10
N ASP A 209 -0.24 -23.75 11.31
CA ASP A 209 0.64 -22.74 10.74
C ASP A 209 0.72 -21.49 11.63
N TRP A 210 -0.40 -21.07 12.22
CA TRP A 210 -0.43 -19.92 13.16
C TRP A 210 -0.20 -20.33 14.62
N GLY A 211 -0.22 -21.64 14.92
CA GLY A 211 -0.02 -22.15 16.29
C GLY A 211 -1.14 -21.78 17.27
N THR A 212 -2.33 -21.43 16.78
CA THR A 212 -3.49 -21.21 17.65
C THR A 212 -3.86 -22.53 18.32
N SER A 213 -4.00 -22.55 19.65
CA SER A 213 -4.33 -23.80 20.34
C SER A 213 -5.79 -24.22 20.08
N ALA A 214 -6.08 -25.52 20.18
CA ALA A 214 -7.44 -26.03 20.03
C ALA A 214 -8.39 -25.43 21.08
N GLU A 215 -7.90 -25.17 22.29
CA GLU A 215 -8.67 -24.51 23.36
C GLU A 215 -8.97 -23.06 23.01
N ALA A 216 -8.02 -22.32 22.44
CA ALA A 216 -8.24 -20.95 21.97
C ALA A 216 -9.24 -20.93 20.80
N MET A 217 -9.12 -21.86 19.84
CA MET A 217 -10.10 -22.02 18.75
C MET A 217 -11.52 -22.23 19.27
N GLN A 218 -11.68 -23.04 20.33
CA GLN A 218 -13.01 -23.31 20.91
C GLN A 218 -13.55 -22.13 21.73
N ARG A 219 -12.69 -21.41 22.44
CA ARG A 219 -13.06 -20.29 23.32
C ARG A 219 -13.39 -19.02 22.53
N ASP A 220 -12.54 -18.68 21.56
CA ASP A 220 -12.54 -17.36 20.93
C ASP A 220 -13.38 -17.34 19.64
N TYR A 221 -13.59 -18.50 19.00
CA TYR A 221 -14.35 -18.59 17.75
C TYR A 221 -15.68 -19.31 17.96
N SER A 222 -16.78 -18.62 17.64
CA SER A 222 -18.12 -19.23 17.66
C SER A 222 -18.21 -20.44 16.73
N PRO A 223 -19.11 -21.42 16.98
CA PRO A 223 -19.28 -22.58 16.10
C PRO A 223 -19.51 -22.20 14.63
N LYS A 224 -20.26 -21.12 14.38
CA LYS A 224 -20.50 -20.61 13.03
C LYS A 224 -19.21 -20.12 12.36
N MET A 225 -18.33 -19.47 13.11
CA MET A 225 -17.05 -19.00 12.59
C MET A 225 -16.10 -20.17 12.32
N GLN A 226 -16.06 -21.17 13.21
CA GLN A 226 -15.27 -22.38 12.98
C GLN A 226 -15.70 -23.10 11.70
N GLU A 227 -16.99 -23.22 11.43
CA GLU A 227 -17.48 -23.78 10.16
C GLU A 227 -17.16 -22.91 8.95
N LEU A 228 -17.13 -21.58 9.12
CA LEU A 228 -16.66 -20.67 8.07
C LEU A 228 -15.17 -20.93 7.76
N LEU A 229 -14.33 -21.04 8.78
CA LEU A 229 -12.90 -21.32 8.62
C LEU A 229 -12.65 -22.67 7.96
N LYS A 230 -13.38 -23.73 8.36
CA LYS A 230 -13.29 -25.07 7.74
C LYS A 230 -13.74 -25.10 6.28
N SER A 231 -14.59 -24.15 5.87
CA SER A 231 -15.08 -24.02 4.49
C SER A 231 -14.35 -22.95 3.68
N SER A 232 -13.23 -22.43 4.20
CA SER A 232 -12.42 -21.39 3.58
C SER A 232 -10.93 -21.76 3.62
N THR A 233 -10.06 -21.01 2.98
CA THR A 233 -8.60 -21.21 3.04
C THR A 233 -7.88 -19.87 3.22
N LEU A 234 -6.77 -19.88 3.94
CA LEU A 234 -5.89 -18.70 4.04
C LEU A 234 -5.00 -18.64 2.81
N LEU A 235 -5.08 -17.53 2.06
CA LEU A 235 -4.24 -17.26 0.89
C LEU A 235 -3.02 -16.40 1.24
N PHE A 236 -3.09 -15.62 2.31
CA PHE A 236 -2.01 -14.76 2.80
C PHE A 236 -2.02 -14.73 4.33
N THR A 237 -0.85 -14.62 4.93
CA THR A 237 -0.66 -14.39 6.38
C THR A 237 0.18 -13.14 6.59
N GLU A 238 -0.36 -12.20 7.37
CA GLU A 238 0.38 -11.09 7.97
C GLU A 238 1.01 -11.57 9.27
N VAL A 239 2.31 -11.32 9.44
CA VAL A 239 3.02 -11.37 10.72
C VAL A 239 3.27 -9.95 11.24
N GLY A 240 2.80 -9.64 12.45
CA GLY A 240 3.00 -8.35 13.12
C GLY A 240 2.76 -8.46 14.63
N ASP A 241 2.10 -7.46 15.23
CA ASP A 241 1.68 -7.49 16.64
C ASP A 241 0.71 -8.65 16.96
N GLY A 242 0.07 -9.19 15.91
CA GLY A 242 -0.62 -10.46 15.90
C GLY A 242 -0.51 -11.14 14.52
N LEU A 243 -1.28 -12.22 14.32
CA LEU A 243 -1.42 -12.83 12.99
C LEU A 243 -2.73 -12.39 12.35
N GLY A 244 -2.62 -11.89 11.11
CA GLY A 244 -3.73 -11.58 10.24
C GLY A 244 -3.68 -12.41 8.96
N GLY A 245 -4.76 -12.45 8.19
CA GLY A 245 -4.74 -13.19 6.93
C GLY A 245 -5.88 -12.91 5.98
N LEU A 246 -5.56 -13.07 4.69
CA LEU A 246 -6.54 -13.02 3.61
C LEU A 246 -7.17 -14.40 3.46
N LEU A 247 -8.41 -14.50 3.89
CA LEU A 247 -9.24 -15.70 3.79
C LEU A 247 -10.04 -15.69 2.48
N TYR A 248 -10.01 -16.80 1.74
CA TYR A 248 -10.86 -17.03 0.58
C TYR A 248 -11.93 -18.07 0.90
N ARG A 249 -13.18 -17.71 0.58
CA ARG A 249 -14.33 -18.61 0.63
C ARG A 249 -14.84 -18.89 -0.79
N PRO A 250 -14.95 -20.17 -1.21
CA PRO A 250 -15.42 -20.53 -2.54
C PRO A 250 -16.92 -20.23 -2.72
N PRO A 251 -17.38 -20.05 -3.97
CA PRO A 251 -18.80 -19.97 -4.28
C PRO A 251 -19.55 -21.30 -4.02
N PRO A 252 -20.88 -21.27 -3.88
CA PRO A 252 -21.73 -20.08 -3.89
C PRO A 252 -21.71 -19.35 -2.55
N THR A 253 -21.79 -18.02 -2.61
CA THR A 253 -21.85 -17.18 -1.41
C THR A 253 -23.06 -16.26 -1.43
N LYS A 254 -23.57 -15.91 -0.24
CA LYS A 254 -24.75 -15.03 -0.14
C LYS A 254 -24.47 -13.62 -0.68
N ALA A 255 -23.24 -13.11 -0.50
CA ALA A 255 -22.89 -11.74 -0.90
C ALA A 255 -22.49 -11.65 -2.38
N CYS A 256 -21.77 -12.64 -2.91
CA CYS A 256 -21.21 -12.58 -4.27
C CYS A 256 -21.80 -13.61 -5.24
N GLY A 257 -22.84 -14.34 -4.84
CA GLY A 257 -23.56 -15.28 -5.71
C GLY A 257 -22.64 -16.40 -6.20
N ALA A 258 -22.33 -16.39 -7.50
CA ALA A 258 -21.42 -17.35 -8.13
C ALA A 258 -19.93 -16.99 -7.94
N GLY A 259 -19.61 -15.83 -7.37
CA GLY A 259 -18.26 -15.44 -6.99
C GLY A 259 -17.87 -15.91 -5.58
N GLY A 260 -16.57 -16.18 -5.40
CA GLY A 260 -16.01 -16.33 -4.05
C GLY A 260 -15.98 -15.01 -3.28
N ILE A 261 -15.71 -15.09 -1.98
CA ILE A 261 -15.56 -13.91 -1.11
C ILE A 261 -14.16 -13.92 -0.49
N TYR A 262 -13.60 -12.72 -0.32
CA TYR A 262 -12.37 -12.48 0.41
C TYR A 262 -12.65 -11.72 1.72
N TYR A 263 -12.07 -12.21 2.81
CA TYR A 263 -12.14 -11.61 4.14
C TYR A 263 -10.73 -11.38 4.66
N TRP A 264 -10.55 -10.29 5.39
CA TRP A 264 -9.48 -10.17 6.34
C TRP A 264 -9.90 -10.80 7.65
N THR A 265 -9.04 -11.61 8.26
CA THR A 265 -9.23 -12.12 9.61
C THR A 265 -7.99 -11.81 10.46
N SER A 266 -8.18 -11.55 11.76
CA SER A 266 -7.11 -11.27 12.72
C SER A 266 -7.30 -12.10 13.98
N GLN A 267 -6.20 -12.62 14.53
CA GLN A 267 -6.21 -13.29 15.85
C GLN A 267 -6.70 -12.37 16.98
N GLU A 268 -6.51 -11.05 16.84
CA GLU A 268 -6.92 -10.05 17.84
C GLU A 268 -8.39 -9.63 17.70
N GLY A 269 -9.10 -10.16 16.70
CA GLY A 269 -10.44 -9.75 16.34
C GLY A 269 -10.46 -8.59 15.33
N GLY A 270 -11.62 -8.35 14.73
CA GLY A 270 -11.77 -7.44 13.59
C GLY A 270 -11.69 -8.17 12.27
N ASP A 271 -12.75 -8.90 11.93
CA ASP A 271 -12.88 -9.48 10.58
C ASP A 271 -13.42 -8.42 9.63
N GLU A 272 -12.64 -8.06 8.61
CA GLU A 272 -13.08 -7.13 7.58
C GLU A 272 -13.51 -7.89 6.34
N ASN A 273 -14.74 -7.65 5.89
CA ASN A 273 -15.18 -8.16 4.60
C ASN A 273 -14.68 -7.22 3.52
N LEU A 274 -13.64 -7.61 2.77
CA LEU A 274 -13.14 -6.84 1.63
C LEU A 274 -14.19 -6.70 0.50
N SER A 275 -15.30 -7.45 0.60
CA SER A 275 -16.48 -7.33 -0.27
C SER A 275 -17.59 -6.45 0.32
N ALA A 276 -17.34 -5.70 1.39
CA ALA A 276 -18.29 -4.72 1.93
C ALA A 276 -18.69 -3.71 0.83
N ASN A 277 -19.96 -3.29 0.84
CA ASN A 277 -20.55 -2.38 -0.16
C ASN A 277 -20.78 -2.95 -1.57
N GLY A 278 -20.76 -4.28 -1.74
CA GLY A 278 -21.23 -4.94 -2.97
C GLY A 278 -20.20 -5.01 -4.10
N ALA A 279 -18.94 -4.67 -3.84
CA ALA A 279 -17.87 -4.66 -4.83
C ALA A 279 -17.37 -6.07 -5.23
N CYS A 280 -17.59 -7.10 -4.39
CA CYS A 280 -17.22 -8.51 -4.64
C CYS A 280 -15.91 -8.67 -5.44
N PRO A 281 -14.76 -8.20 -4.90
CA PRO A 281 -13.50 -8.23 -5.62
C PRO A 281 -13.11 -9.66 -5.98
N ASP A 282 -12.45 -9.82 -7.13
CA ASP A 282 -11.74 -11.05 -7.46
C ASP A 282 -10.39 -11.12 -6.72
N PHE A 283 -9.63 -12.19 -6.97
CA PHE A 283 -8.33 -12.36 -6.32
C PHE A 283 -7.35 -11.23 -6.70
N ALA A 284 -7.37 -10.75 -7.94
CA ALA A 284 -6.49 -9.66 -8.36
C ALA A 284 -6.80 -8.37 -7.59
N GLY A 285 -8.08 -8.06 -7.35
CA GLY A 285 -8.51 -6.95 -6.49
C GLY A 285 -8.05 -7.11 -5.05
N ALA A 286 -8.26 -8.28 -4.45
CA ALA A 286 -7.81 -8.57 -3.07
C ALA A 286 -6.27 -8.54 -2.95
N PHE A 287 -5.54 -9.02 -3.95
CA PHE A 287 -4.08 -8.97 -3.99
C PHE A 287 -3.56 -7.54 -4.12
N ARG A 288 -4.20 -6.69 -4.93
CA ARG A 288 -3.84 -5.26 -5.02
C ARG A 288 -4.01 -4.56 -3.69
N TRP A 289 -5.02 -4.92 -2.92
CA TRP A 289 -5.19 -4.43 -1.55
C TRP A 289 -4.03 -4.85 -0.64
N LEU A 290 -3.54 -6.10 -0.73
CA LEU A 290 -2.34 -6.53 0.01
C LEU A 290 -1.09 -5.74 -0.40
N VAL A 291 -0.90 -5.51 -1.70
CA VAL A 291 0.21 -4.71 -2.22
C VAL A 291 0.15 -3.28 -1.68
N GLU A 292 -1.04 -2.71 -1.63
CA GLU A 292 -1.27 -1.38 -1.08
C GLU A 292 -0.90 -1.29 0.40
N ALA A 293 -1.35 -2.26 1.19
CA ALA A 293 -1.18 -2.30 2.63
C ALA A 293 0.26 -2.62 3.07
N PHE A 294 0.94 -3.54 2.38
CA PHE A 294 2.23 -4.09 2.86
C PHE A 294 3.45 -3.72 2.00
N VAL A 295 3.25 -3.30 0.75
CA VAL A 295 4.38 -2.90 -0.11
C VAL A 295 4.41 -1.39 -0.29
N ILE A 296 3.28 -0.79 -0.67
CA ILE A 296 3.23 0.65 -0.97
C ILE A 296 3.29 1.46 0.33
N ALA A 297 2.63 1.02 1.40
CA ALA A 297 2.74 1.69 2.71
C ALA A 297 4.19 1.65 3.25
N ASP A 298 4.83 0.48 3.28
CA ASP A 298 6.22 0.32 3.76
C ASP A 298 7.22 1.16 2.94
N LEU A 299 7.05 1.19 1.62
CA LEU A 299 7.83 2.09 0.74
C LEU A 299 7.56 3.57 1.04
N ALA A 300 6.30 3.95 1.28
CA ALA A 300 5.93 5.33 1.60
C ALA A 300 6.56 5.78 2.91
N ASP A 301 6.53 4.93 3.94
CA ASP A 301 7.13 5.21 5.25
C ASP A 301 8.65 5.32 5.13
N SER A 302 9.31 4.37 4.46
CA SER A 302 10.77 4.42 4.22
C SER A 302 11.19 5.70 3.47
N LEU A 303 10.45 6.10 2.43
CA LEU A 303 10.71 7.31 1.67
C LEU A 303 10.50 8.59 2.49
N ALA A 304 9.49 8.61 3.35
CA ALA A 304 9.21 9.74 4.22
C ALA A 304 10.32 9.90 5.27
N ASP A 305 10.71 8.81 5.92
CA ASP A 305 11.69 8.82 7.02
C ASP A 305 13.12 9.05 6.54
N GLU A 306 13.53 8.41 5.44
CA GLU A 306 14.93 8.44 4.97
C GLU A 306 15.20 9.62 4.01
N HIS A 307 14.20 10.00 3.21
CA HIS A 307 14.40 10.93 2.08
C HIS A 307 13.49 12.16 2.13
N GLY A 308 12.60 12.29 3.13
CA GLY A 308 11.62 13.38 3.19
C GLY A 308 10.72 13.46 1.96
N SER A 309 10.47 12.31 1.32
CA SER A 309 9.74 12.17 0.06
C SER A 309 8.36 11.55 0.30
N VAL A 310 7.42 11.81 -0.59
CA VAL A 310 6.03 11.35 -0.48
C VAL A 310 5.74 10.40 -1.62
N LEU A 311 5.32 9.19 -1.30
CA LEU A 311 4.86 8.23 -2.31
C LEU A 311 3.36 8.40 -2.56
N VAL A 312 2.98 8.52 -3.82
CA VAL A 312 1.59 8.40 -4.29
C VAL A 312 1.47 7.28 -5.31
N ASP A 313 0.24 6.84 -5.58
CA ASP A 313 -0.05 5.95 -6.70
C ASP A 313 -1.20 6.51 -7.54
N THR A 314 -0.89 7.28 -8.57
CA THR A 314 -1.91 7.90 -9.44
C THR A 314 -2.71 6.88 -10.28
N SER A 315 -2.39 5.58 -10.23
CA SER A 315 -3.18 4.53 -10.87
C SER A 315 -4.40 4.10 -10.06
N THR A 316 -4.44 4.48 -8.77
CA THR A 316 -5.55 4.23 -7.86
C THR A 316 -6.32 5.53 -7.61
N GLY A 317 -7.63 5.42 -7.32
CA GLY A 317 -8.62 6.52 -7.36
C GLY A 317 -8.18 7.87 -6.77
N THR A 318 -8.69 8.23 -5.60
CA THR A 318 -8.31 9.48 -4.93
C THR A 318 -7.16 9.21 -3.98
N GLN A 319 -6.06 9.94 -4.13
CA GLN A 319 -4.92 9.87 -3.21
C GLN A 319 -5.22 10.72 -1.99
N THR A 320 -5.15 10.13 -0.80
CA THR A 320 -5.39 10.88 0.44
C THR A 320 -4.08 11.03 1.22
N LEU A 321 -3.69 12.28 1.45
CA LEU A 321 -2.48 12.65 2.18
C LEU A 321 -2.87 13.37 3.46
N ALA A 322 -2.26 13.01 4.60
CA ALA A 322 -2.38 13.77 5.83
C ALA A 322 -1.28 14.83 5.91
N LEU A 323 -1.66 16.06 6.23
CA LEU A 323 -0.71 17.09 6.60
C LEU A 323 -0.05 16.72 7.93
N ASP A 324 1.28 16.68 7.95
CA ASP A 324 2.06 16.60 9.19
C ASP A 324 2.81 17.92 9.40
N LEU A 325 2.82 18.40 10.64
CA LEU A 325 3.42 19.67 11.01
C LEU A 325 4.51 19.40 12.05
N ALA A 326 5.72 19.87 11.78
CA ALA A 326 6.83 19.65 12.69
C ALA A 326 6.64 20.43 14.01
N ASP A 327 6.82 19.73 15.14
CA ASP A 327 6.76 20.29 16.50
C ASP A 327 8.03 21.08 16.89
N GLY A 328 9.09 21.02 16.06
CA GLY A 328 10.35 21.72 16.25
C GLY A 328 10.24 23.24 16.13
N ASP A 329 11.37 23.96 16.25
CA ASP A 329 11.41 25.42 16.14
C ASP A 329 11.46 25.95 14.70
N ALA A 330 11.82 25.10 13.75
CA ALA A 330 11.77 25.40 12.33
C ALA A 330 10.38 25.16 11.74
N PHE A 331 10.10 25.81 10.61
CA PHE A 331 8.99 25.43 9.76
C PHE A 331 9.26 24.03 9.18
N GLY A 332 8.35 23.11 9.42
CA GLY A 332 8.40 21.77 8.82
C GLY A 332 6.99 21.30 8.48
N VAL A 333 6.82 20.90 7.23
CA VAL A 333 5.58 20.37 6.66
C VAL A 333 5.91 19.04 6.00
N GLY A 334 5.28 17.98 6.48
CA GLY A 334 5.25 16.68 5.85
C GLY A 334 3.89 16.43 5.19
N LEU A 335 3.87 15.53 4.22
CA LEU A 335 2.63 14.90 3.77
C LEU A 335 2.82 13.40 3.92
N ALA A 336 2.01 12.78 4.77
CA ALA A 336 2.05 11.33 4.96
C ALA A 336 0.92 10.70 4.15
N ARG A 337 1.25 9.64 3.42
CA ARG A 337 0.22 8.81 2.80
C ARG A 337 -0.66 8.22 3.90
N ARG A 338 -1.97 8.44 3.81
CA ARG A 338 -2.91 7.77 4.70
C ARG A 338 -3.36 6.49 4.02
N TRP A 339 -2.89 5.35 4.51
CA TRP A 339 -3.55 4.11 4.19
C TRP A 339 -4.98 4.20 4.74
N GLN A 340 -5.94 4.27 3.82
CA GLN A 340 -7.32 4.03 4.15
C GLN A 340 -7.47 2.52 4.14
N SER A 341 -7.58 1.90 5.32
CA SER A 341 -8.28 0.62 5.41
C SER A 341 -9.60 0.77 4.64
N PRO A 342 -10.16 -0.28 4.03
CA PRO A 342 -11.40 -0.13 3.25
C PRO A 342 -12.56 0.50 4.03
N HIS A 343 -12.46 0.74 5.35
CA HIS A 343 -13.29 1.66 6.13
C HIS A 343 -12.54 2.45 7.21
#